data_AF-A0A5C6FCN3-F1
#
_entry.id   AF-A0A5C6FCN3-F1
#
_cell.length_a   1.000
_cell.length_b   1.000
_cell.length_c   1.000
_cell.angle_alpha   90.00
_cell.angle_beta   90.00
_cell.angle_gamma   90.00
#
_symmetry.space_group_name_H-M   'P 1'
#
loop_
_entity.id
_entity.type
_entity.pdbx_description
1 polymer ?
#
loop_
_entity_poly.entity_id
_entity_poly.type
_entity_poly.pdbx_seq_one_letter_code
_entity_poly.pdbx_strand_id
1 'polypeptide(L)'
;MIESKDGQVGGSAEMTLNGEKHNSSLSNVKVEDGKVSFDEVLNFQGNNLPISYSGTLVDDEMQLSRKVGEFATEEFTAKRSK
;
A
#
# COMPACT_ATOMS: atom_id res chain seq x y z
N MET A 1 1.91 -7.11 -9.40
CA MET A 1 2.96 -6.94 -10.45
C MET A 1 3.20 -5.45 -10.56
N ILE A 2 4.43 -4.97 -10.38
CA ILE A 2 4.77 -3.54 -10.52
C ILE A 2 5.10 -3.32 -11.99
N GLU A 3 4.23 -2.60 -12.71
CA GLU A 3 4.51 -2.14 -14.07
C GLU A 3 4.97 -0.67 -13.99
N SER A 4 6.16 -0.39 -14.50
CA SER A 4 6.71 0.96 -14.58
C SER A 4 6.67 1.45 -16.03
N LYS A 5 5.90 2.52 -16.27
CA LYS A 5 5.89 3.27 -17.53
C LYS A 5 6.14 4.75 -17.17
N ASP A 6 7.17 5.36 -17.75
CA ASP A 6 7.50 6.79 -17.61
C ASP A 6 7.73 7.30 -16.17
N GLY A 7 8.46 6.53 -15.34
CA GLY A 7 8.88 6.97 -14.01
C GLY A 7 7.78 6.99 -12.94
N GLN A 8 6.54 6.64 -13.29
CA GLN A 8 5.51 6.30 -12.31
C GLN A 8 5.66 4.83 -11.92
N VAL A 9 5.95 4.60 -10.64
CA VAL A 9 5.86 3.27 -10.04
C VAL A 9 4.38 2.98 -9.83
N GLY A 10 3.82 2.06 -10.61
CA GLY A 10 2.49 1.51 -10.38
C GLY A 10 2.56 0.24 -9.54
N GLY A 11 1.49 -0.12 -8.85
CA GLY A 11 1.43 -1.38 -8.12
C GLY A 11 0.01 -1.88 -7.97
N SER A 12 -0.13 -3.16 -7.70
CA SER A 12 -1.37 -3.77 -7.24
C SER A 12 -1.15 -4.44 -5.90
N ALA A 13 -2.13 -4.33 -5.01
CA ALA A 13 -2.17 -5.06 -3.75
C ALA A 13 -3.26 -6.14 -3.82
N GLU A 14 -2.95 -7.32 -3.29
CA GLU A 14 -3.93 -8.36 -3.00
C GLU A 14 -3.98 -8.53 -1.48
N MET A 15 -5.17 -8.43 -0.90
CA MET A 15 -5.42 -8.66 0.52
C MET A 15 -6.45 -9.77 0.68
N THR A 16 -6.23 -10.70 1.60
CA THR A 16 -7.30 -11.60 2.05
C THR A 16 -7.87 -11.09 3.37
N LEU A 17 -9.12 -10.64 3.36
CA LEU A 17 -9.84 -10.15 4.53
C LEU A 17 -11.11 -10.98 4.69
N ASN A 18 -11.33 -11.56 5.88
CA ASN A 18 -12.48 -12.43 6.18
C ASN A 18 -12.67 -13.61 5.19
N GLY A 19 -11.58 -14.10 4.58
CA GLY A 19 -11.62 -15.18 3.58
C GLY A 19 -11.90 -14.72 2.15
N GLU A 20 -12.12 -13.42 1.93
CA GLU A 20 -12.32 -12.84 0.61
C GLU A 20 -11.04 -12.17 0.10
N LYS A 21 -10.75 -12.35 -1.18
CA LYS A 21 -9.64 -11.65 -1.85
C LYS A 21 -10.09 -10.29 -2.34
N HIS A 22 -9.38 -9.25 -1.93
CA HIS A 22 -9.53 -7.90 -2.41
C HIS A 22 -8.30 -7.54 -3.25
N ASN A 23 -8.54 -7.02 -4.45
CA ASN A 23 -7.50 -6.46 -5.29
C ASN A 23 -7.70 -4.95 -5.39
N SER A 24 -6.62 -4.22 -5.26
CA SER A 24 -6.62 -2.76 -5.34
C SER A 24 -5.42 -2.26 -6.13
N SER A 25 -5.61 -1.14 -6.81
CA SER A 25 -4.51 -0.45 -7.49
C SER A 25 -3.88 0.55 -6.53
N LEU A 26 -2.55 0.61 -6.54
CA LEU A 26 -1.79 1.62 -5.83
C LEU A 26 -1.61 2.85 -6.72
N SER A 27 -1.68 4.02 -6.11
CA SER A 27 -1.55 5.31 -6.77
C SER A 27 -0.64 6.23 -5.95
N ASN A 28 -0.23 7.35 -6.54
CA ASN A 28 0.63 8.36 -5.89
C ASN A 28 1.90 7.77 -5.25
N VAL A 29 2.45 6.72 -5.85
CA VAL A 29 3.65 6.05 -5.34
C VAL A 29 4.84 7.00 -5.45
N LYS A 30 5.50 7.22 -4.31
CA LYS A 30 6.72 8.04 -4.21
C LYS A 30 7.76 7.28 -3.42
N VAL A 31 8.99 7.33 -3.91
CA VAL A 31 10.18 6.79 -3.24
C VAL A 31 11.28 7.82 -3.34
N GLU A 32 11.64 8.44 -2.21
CA GLU A 32 12.60 9.54 -2.15
C GLU A 32 13.42 9.40 -0.86
N ASP A 33 14.75 9.41 -0.96
CA ASP A 33 15.68 9.38 0.18
C ASP A 33 15.35 8.29 1.23
N GLY A 34 15.00 7.08 0.77
CA GLY A 34 14.65 5.95 1.63
C GLY A 34 13.27 6.05 2.27
N LYS A 35 12.48 7.08 1.98
CA LYS A 35 11.06 7.17 2.34
C LYS A 35 10.19 6.61 1.23
N VAL A 36 9.07 6.02 1.62
CA VAL A 36 8.05 5.49 0.70
C VAL A 36 6.68 5.99 1.11
N SER A 37 5.85 6.35 0.12
CA SER A 37 4.43 6.63 0.33
C SER A 37 3.61 6.23 -0.88
N PHE A 38 2.37 5.81 -0.67
CA PHE A 38 1.41 5.49 -1.73
C PHE A 38 -0.01 5.48 -1.17
N ASP A 39 -0.99 5.62 -2.06
CA ASP A 39 -2.40 5.56 -1.73
C ASP A 39 -3.07 4.33 -2.36
N GLU A 40 -4.03 3.77 -1.64
CA GLU A 40 -4.88 2.65 -2.05
C GLU A 40 -6.34 3.03 -1.80
N VAL A 41 -7.23 2.57 -2.68
CA VAL A 41 -8.68 2.59 -2.40
C VAL A 41 -9.17 1.15 -2.31
N LEU A 42 -9.54 0.74 -1.10
CA LEU A 42 -10.12 -0.58 -0.85
C LEU A 42 -11.64 -0.49 -0.97
N ASN A 43 -12.23 -1.26 -1.89
CA ASN A 43 -13.68 -1.48 -1.85
C ASN A 43 -13.99 -2.61 -0.86
N PHE A 44 -14.67 -2.26 0.24
CA PHE A 44 -15.06 -3.20 1.27
C PHE A 44 -16.56 -3.07 1.56
N GLN A 45 -17.30 -4.16 1.33
CA GLN A 45 -18.77 -4.19 1.49
C GLN A 45 -19.50 -3.05 0.73
N GLY A 46 -19.04 -2.74 -0.49
CA GLY A 46 -19.62 -1.69 -1.33
C GLY A 46 -19.20 -0.26 -0.97
N ASN A 47 -18.36 -0.07 0.05
CA ASN A 47 -17.82 1.23 0.43
C ASN A 47 -16.37 1.38 -0.03
N ASN A 48 -16.04 2.53 -0.60
CA ASN A 48 -14.66 2.87 -0.93
C ASN A 48 -13.98 3.46 0.31
N LEU A 49 -12.95 2.76 0.79
CA LEU A 49 -12.12 3.17 1.91
C LEU A 49 -10.80 3.71 1.37
N PRO A 50 -10.53 5.03 1.49
CA PRO A 50 -9.23 5.58 1.16
C PRO A 50 -8.21 5.16 2.23
N ILE A 51 -7.06 4.69 1.78
CA ILE A 51 -5.96 4.26 2.64
C ILE A 51 -4.68 4.94 2.16
N SER A 52 -3.98 5.59 3.08
CA SER A 52 -2.67 6.18 2.80
C SER A 52 -1.60 5.42 3.55
N TYR A 53 -0.51 5.13 2.85
CA TYR A 53 0.68 4.48 3.38
C TYR A 53 1.83 5.46 3.40
N SER A 54 2.58 5.47 4.49
CA SER A 54 3.84 6.22 4.62
C SER A 54 4.84 5.44 5.44
N GLY A 55 6.12 5.55 5.11
CA GLY A 55 7.12 4.78 5.82
C GLY A 55 8.52 4.92 5.26
N THR A 56 9.37 3.96 5.61
CA THR A 56 10.78 3.91 5.23
C THR A 56 11.18 2.53 4.71
N LEU A 57 12.12 2.55 3.77
CA LEU A 57 12.84 1.36 3.29
C LEU A 57 14.06 1.16 4.20
N VAL A 58 14.15 -0.01 4.83
CA VAL A 58 15.28 -0.41 5.67
C VAL A 58 15.73 -1.79 5.20
N ASP A 59 16.92 -1.87 4.61
CA ASP A 59 17.46 -3.08 3.99
C ASP A 59 16.48 -3.70 2.96
N ASP A 60 15.99 -4.92 3.21
CA ASP A 60 15.02 -5.66 2.39
C ASP A 60 13.57 -5.57 2.91
N GLU A 61 13.31 -4.67 3.86
CA GLU A 61 12.02 -4.48 4.52
C GLU A 61 11.48 -3.06 4.33
N MET A 62 10.16 -2.92 4.43
CA MET A 62 9.47 -1.63 4.50
C MET A 62 8.76 -1.52 5.86
N GLN A 63 9.08 -0.50 6.64
CA GLN A 63 8.33 -0.14 7.83
C GLN A 63 7.25 0.85 7.41
N LEU A 64 5.98 0.49 7.57
CA LEU A 64 4.84 1.23 7.04
C LEU A 64 3.83 1.57 8.13
N SER A 65 3.38 2.81 8.10
CA SER A 65 2.15 3.30 8.73
C SER A 65 1.03 3.29 7.70
N ARG A 66 -0.08 2.62 8.00
CA ARG A 66 -1.30 2.54 7.20
C ARG A 66 -2.41 3.28 7.89
N LYS A 67 -2.87 4.37 7.29
CA LYS A 67 -4.00 5.16 7.76
C LYS A 67 -5.25 4.83 6.93
N VAL A 68 -6.29 4.30 7.57
CA VAL A 68 -7.58 3.97 6.94
C VAL A 68 -8.57 5.08 7.23
N GLY A 69 -8.67 6.07 6.34
CA GLY A 69 -9.45 7.29 6.58
C GLY A 69 -9.21 7.84 8.00
N GLU A 70 -10.30 8.11 8.74
CA GLU A 70 -10.25 8.52 10.15
C GLU A 70 -10.59 7.36 11.12
N PHE A 71 -10.57 6.12 10.64
CA PHE A 71 -11.01 4.95 11.40
C PHE A 71 -9.90 4.29 12.21
N ALA A 72 -8.72 4.14 11.60
CA ALA A 72 -7.60 3.44 12.21
C ALA A 72 -6.25 3.88 11.63
N THR A 73 -5.20 3.69 12.44
CA THR A 73 -3.81 3.74 11.99
C THR A 73 -3.11 2.49 12.50
N GLU A 74 -2.43 1.79 11.59
CA GLU A 74 -1.76 0.51 11.85
C GLU A 74 -0.29 0.60 11.40
N GLU A 75 0.62 0.09 12.22
CA GLU A 75 2.05 0.01 11.88
C GLU A 75 2.40 -1.45 11.57
N PHE A 76 3.14 -1.69 10.49
CA PHE A 76 3.62 -3.03 10.15
C PHE A 76 4.91 -3.01 9.34
N THR A 77 5.57 -4.16 9.29
CA THR A 77 6.74 -4.37 8.44
C THR A 77 6.38 -5.28 7.27
N ALA A 78 6.46 -4.75 6.06
CA ALA A 78 6.30 -5.53 4.84
C ALA A 78 7.66 -6.10 4.40
N LYS A 79 7.64 -7.38 4.00
CA LYS A 79 8.81 -8.08 3.46
C LYS A 79 8.59 -8.42 2.00
N ARG A 80 9.66 -8.46 1.23
CA ARG A 80 9.62 -8.91 -0.17
C ARG A 80 9.07 -10.34 -0.23
N SER A 81 8.02 -10.55 -1.03
CA SER A 81 7.57 -11.92 -1.36
C SER A 81 8.68 -12.64 -2.12
N LYS A 82 8.92 -13.90 -1.78
CA LYS A 82 9.88 -14.77 -2.46
C LYS A 82 9.36 -15.20 -3.84
#